data_AF-A0A955J4V1-F1
#
_entry.id   AF-A0A955J4V1-F1
#
_cell.length_a   1.000
_cell.length_b   1.000
_cell.length_c   1.000
_cell.angle_alpha   90.00
_cell.angle_beta   90.00
_cell.angle_gamma   90.00
#
_symmetry.space_group_name_H-M   'P 1'
#
loop_
_entity.id
_entity.type
_entity.pdbx_description
1 polymer ?
#
loop_
_entity_poly.entity_id
_entity_poly.type
_entity_poly.pdbx_seq_one_letter_code
_entity_poly.pdbx_strand_id
1 'polypeptide(L)'
;RIIHCRRDPVDTCLACYFTNFTSGNPFTHDLAHLGDYHRQKDRLMDHWRAVLDLPMLEVTYEDLVADPEPHIRGIIDFCGLDWDDACLRPHESNRYVSTASYQQVRQPIYTTAVSRARRYDEFLGPLRAALADGSGAG
;
A
#
# COMPACT_ATOMS: atom_id res chain seq x y z
N ARG A 1 -1.36 -11.73 14.72
CA ARG A 1 -1.47 -11.89 13.25
C ARG A 1 -1.34 -10.51 12.62
N ILE A 2 -0.67 -10.38 11.48
CA ILE A 2 -0.41 -9.11 10.79
C ILE A 2 -0.81 -9.28 9.32
N ILE A 3 -1.49 -8.29 8.75
CA ILE A 3 -1.74 -8.22 7.30
C ILE A 3 -0.83 -7.12 6.75
N HIS A 4 0.10 -7.49 5.88
CA HIS A 4 0.99 -6.56 5.20
C HIS A 4 0.52 -6.38 3.76
N CYS A 5 -0.13 -5.25 3.49
CA CYS A 5 -0.54 -4.88 2.14
C CYS A 5 0.65 -4.25 1.40
N ARG A 6 1.09 -4.89 0.30
CA ARG A 6 2.11 -4.38 -0.61
C ARG A 6 1.45 -3.83 -1.86
N ARG A 7 2.03 -2.77 -2.39
CA ARG A 7 1.65 -2.13 -3.64
C ARG A 7 2.93 -1.75 -4.38
N ASP A 8 2.86 -1.58 -5.70
CA ASP A 8 3.96 -1.03 -6.48
C ASP A 8 4.60 0.20 -5.76
N PRO A 9 5.93 0.17 -5.51
CA PRO A 9 6.60 1.23 -4.77
C PRO A 9 6.49 2.61 -5.41
N VAL A 10 6.46 2.68 -6.75
CA VAL A 10 6.41 3.93 -7.49
C VAL A 10 5.00 4.54 -7.38
N ASP A 11 3.96 3.75 -7.60
CA ASP A 11 2.57 4.16 -7.39
C ASP A 11 2.29 4.58 -5.95
N THR A 12 2.88 3.88 -4.97
CA THR A 12 2.75 4.19 -3.55
C THR A 12 3.37 5.55 -3.23
N CYS A 13 4.62 5.77 -3.64
CA CYS A 13 5.32 7.01 -3.38
C CYS A 13 4.67 8.20 -4.10
N LEU A 14 4.23 8.02 -5.35
CA LEU A 14 3.52 9.05 -6.09
C LEU A 14 2.18 9.40 -5.43
N ALA A 15 1.44 8.42 -4.93
CA ALA A 15 0.21 8.68 -4.19
C ALA A 15 0.48 9.52 -2.93
N CYS A 16 1.54 9.22 -2.17
CA CYS A 16 1.96 10.03 -1.04
C CYS A 16 2.34 11.46 -1.47
N TYR A 17 3.08 11.61 -2.56
CA TYR A 17 3.47 12.91 -3.11
C TYR A 17 2.25 13.78 -3.46
N PHE A 18 1.21 13.20 -4.06
CA PHE A 18 -0.02 13.92 -4.42
C PHE A 18 -1.01 14.13 -3.27
N THR A 19 -0.84 13.44 -2.14
CA THR A 19 -1.79 13.54 -1.01
C THR A 19 -1.67 14.87 -0.25
N ASN A 20 -0.52 15.56 -0.33
CA ASN A 20 -0.25 16.82 0.36
C ASN A 20 -0.64 16.79 1.86
N PHE A 21 0.09 16.00 2.64
CA PHE A 21 -0.15 15.88 4.08
C PHE A 21 0.12 17.21 4.79
N THR A 22 -0.85 17.69 5.57
CA THR A 22 -0.74 18.96 6.31
C THR A 22 0.21 18.89 7.51
N SER A 23 0.55 17.70 7.98
CA SER A 23 1.51 17.48 9.07
C SER A 23 2.02 16.03 9.11
N GLY A 24 3.13 15.79 9.83
CA GLY A 24 3.61 14.46 10.21
C GLY A 24 4.35 13.65 9.15
N ASN A 25 4.40 14.09 7.89
CA ASN A 25 4.99 13.33 6.78
C ASN A 25 5.91 14.19 5.88
N PRO A 26 6.96 14.85 6.43
CA PRO A 26 7.79 15.78 5.65
C PRO A 26 8.52 15.12 4.47
N PHE A 27 8.75 13.80 4.54
CA PHE A 27 9.39 13.03 3.47
C PHE A 27 8.56 12.99 2.17
N THR A 28 7.25 13.29 2.22
CA THR A 28 6.36 13.13 1.05
C THR A 28 6.47 14.26 0.03
N HIS A 29 7.26 15.31 0.31
CA HIS A 29 7.40 16.46 -0.59
C HIS A 29 8.63 16.39 -1.49
N ASP A 30 9.44 15.33 -1.38
CA ASP A 30 10.61 15.11 -2.22
C ASP A 30 10.62 13.65 -2.72
N LEU A 31 10.83 13.48 -4.03
CA LEU A 31 10.76 12.18 -4.69
C LEU A 31 11.89 11.23 -4.27
N ALA A 32 13.09 11.76 -3.97
CA ALA A 32 14.21 10.95 -3.50
C ALA A 32 13.98 10.51 -2.05
N HIS A 33 13.56 11.43 -1.17
CA HIS A 33 13.21 11.10 0.21
C HIS A 33 12.09 10.06 0.30
N LEU A 34 11.09 10.12 -0.60
CA LEU A 34 10.05 9.09 -0.70
C LEU A 34 10.62 7.71 -1.00
N GLY A 35 11.53 7.61 -2.00
CA GLY A 35 12.19 6.36 -2.35
C GLY A 35 13.02 5.79 -1.20
N ASP A 36 13.80 6.64 -0.54
CA ASP A 36 14.59 6.25 0.64
C ASP A 36 13.72 5.77 1.79
N TYR A 37 12.65 6.52 2.12
CA TYR A 37 11.71 6.14 3.17
C TYR A 37 11.04 4.79 2.86
N HIS A 38 10.64 4.57 1.60
CA HIS A 38 10.04 3.30 1.17
C HIS A 38 11.01 2.13 1.39
N ARG A 39 12.29 2.29 1.05
CA ARG A 39 13.32 1.28 1.28
C ARG A 39 13.57 1.00 2.76
N GLN A 40 13.60 2.03 3.60
CA GLN A 40 13.72 1.82 5.05
C GLN A 40 12.53 1.05 5.61
N LYS A 41 11.31 1.33 5.12
CA LYS A 41 10.11 0.57 5.46
C LYS A 41 10.24 -0.89 5.01
N ASP A 42 10.72 -1.17 3.79
CA ASP A 42 10.91 -2.55 3.32
C ASP A 42 11.96 -3.30 4.16
N ARG A 43 13.10 -2.67 4.45
CA ARG A 43 14.13 -3.24 5.34
C ARG A 43 13.57 -3.55 6.74
N LEU A 44 12.71 -2.68 7.27
CA LEU A 44 12.07 -2.90 8.57
C LEU A 44 11.11 -4.09 8.52
N MET A 45 10.33 -4.23 7.45
CA MET A 45 9.45 -5.38 7.26
C MET A 45 10.25 -6.69 7.13
N ASP A 46 11.37 -6.68 6.40
CA ASP A 46 12.25 -7.84 6.28
C ASP A 46 12.85 -8.24 7.63
N HIS A 47 13.30 -7.26 8.41
CA HIS A 47 13.77 -7.48 9.77
C HIS A 47 12.67 -8.10 10.65
N TRP A 48 11.46 -7.56 10.62
CA TRP A 48 10.34 -8.10 11.40
C TRP A 48 9.98 -9.53 11.01
N ARG A 49 10.01 -9.88 9.72
CA ARG A 49 9.82 -11.26 9.27
C ARG A 49 10.91 -12.19 9.82
N ALA A 50 12.13 -11.70 9.99
CA ALA A 50 13.25 -12.50 10.48
C ALA A 50 13.24 -12.70 12.01
N VAL A 51 12.71 -11.74 12.78
CA VAL A 51 12.84 -11.76 14.25
C VAL A 51 11.53 -12.01 15.02
N LEU A 52 10.37 -11.81 14.40
CA LEU A 52 9.08 -11.99 15.07
C LEU A 52 8.49 -13.36 14.73
N ASP A 53 8.17 -14.14 15.77
CA ASP A 53 7.37 -15.36 15.64
C ASP A 53 5.87 -15.00 15.66
N LEU A 54 5.43 -14.21 14.68
CA LEU A 54 4.04 -13.79 14.52
C LEU A 54 3.55 -14.14 13.11
N PRO A 55 2.34 -14.72 12.96
CA PRO A 55 1.79 -14.95 11.62
C PRO A 55 1.62 -13.64 10.87
N MET A 56 2.18 -13.58 9.65
CA MET A 56 2.06 -12.45 8.72
C MET A 56 1.47 -12.94 7.39
N LEU A 57 0.42 -12.30 6.91
CA LEU A 57 -0.15 -12.49 5.59
C LEU A 57 0.28 -11.31 4.70
N GLU A 58 0.94 -11.61 3.58
CA GLU A 58 1.22 -10.61 2.55
C GLU A 58 0.07 -10.54 1.55
N VAL A 59 -0.38 -9.32 1.25
CA VAL A 59 -1.48 -9.06 0.31
C VAL A 59 -0.97 -8.10 -0.76
N THR A 60 -0.95 -8.54 -2.02
CA THR A 60 -0.67 -7.66 -3.15
C THR A 60 -1.90 -6.83 -3.46
N TYR A 61 -1.79 -5.50 -3.41
CA TYR A 61 -2.88 -4.57 -3.68
C TYR A 61 -3.43 -4.75 -5.09
N GLU A 62 -2.54 -4.91 -6.07
CA GLU A 62 -2.88 -5.06 -7.49
C GLU A 62 -3.74 -6.32 -7.72
N ASP A 63 -3.36 -7.44 -7.13
CA ASP A 63 -4.13 -8.69 -7.22
C ASP A 63 -5.46 -8.57 -6.47
N LEU A 64 -5.45 -7.96 -5.27
CA LEU A 64 -6.64 -7.72 -4.46
C LEU A 64 -7.70 -6.88 -5.18
N VAL A 65 -7.31 -5.81 -5.89
CA VAL A 65 -8.29 -4.99 -6.60
C VAL A 65 -8.69 -5.56 -7.95
N ALA A 66 -7.89 -6.47 -8.52
CA ALA A 66 -8.19 -7.17 -9.76
C ALA A 66 -9.16 -8.34 -9.54
N ASP A 67 -8.99 -9.10 -8.46
CA ASP A 67 -9.84 -10.24 -8.09
C ASP A 67 -10.15 -10.24 -6.57
N PRO A 68 -11.10 -9.40 -6.12
CA PRO A 68 -11.26 -9.13 -4.69
C PRO A 68 -11.74 -10.30 -3.85
N GLU A 69 -12.68 -11.10 -4.35
CA GLU A 69 -13.32 -12.13 -3.54
C GLU A 69 -12.34 -13.18 -2.98
N PRO A 70 -11.51 -13.87 -3.78
CA PRO A 70 -10.60 -14.87 -3.23
C PRO A 70 -9.59 -14.26 -2.25
N HIS A 71 -9.16 -13.01 -2.49
CA HIS A 71 -8.17 -12.35 -1.65
C HIS A 71 -8.77 -11.87 -0.32
N ILE A 72 -9.97 -11.27 -0.36
CA ILE A 72 -10.69 -10.86 0.85
C ILE A 72 -11.09 -12.09 1.67
N ARG A 73 -11.55 -13.17 1.04
CA ARG A 73 -11.81 -14.45 1.74
C ARG A 73 -10.56 -14.97 2.45
N GLY A 74 -9.39 -14.96 1.78
CA GLY A 74 -8.12 -15.35 2.40
C GLY A 74 -7.72 -14.46 3.58
N ILE A 75 -7.99 -13.15 3.51
CA ILE A 75 -7.76 -12.21 4.63
C ILE A 75 -8.68 -12.53 5.82
N ILE A 76 -9.97 -12.78 5.56
CA ILE A 76 -10.97 -13.11 6.59
C ILE A 76 -10.62 -14.43 7.28
N ASP A 77 -10.27 -15.46 6.52
CA ASP A 77 -9.81 -16.76 7.04
C ASP A 77 -8.51 -16.62 7.84
N PHE A 78 -7.54 -15.85 7.34
CA PHE A 78 -6.32 -15.55 8.08
C PHE A 78 -6.60 -14.83 9.40
N CYS A 79 -7.65 -14.02 9.49
CA CYS A 79 -8.07 -13.40 10.76
C CYS A 79 -8.82 -14.36 11.69
N GLY A 80 -9.23 -15.54 11.21
CA GLY A 80 -10.09 -16.47 11.96
C GLY A 80 -11.50 -15.92 12.17
N LEU A 81 -12.01 -15.16 11.19
CA LEU A 81 -13.33 -14.54 11.23
C LEU A 81 -14.30 -15.27 10.29
N ASP A 82 -15.58 -15.20 10.61
CA ASP A 82 -16.63 -15.70 9.72
C ASP A 82 -16.80 -14.78 8.50
N TRP A 83 -17.15 -15.38 7.36
CA TRP A 83 -17.39 -14.65 6.12
C TRP A 83 -18.69 -13.85 6.15
N ASP A 84 -18.64 -12.63 5.62
CA ASP A 84 -19.81 -11.78 5.35
C ASP A 84 -19.67 -11.15 3.95
N ASP A 85 -20.71 -11.28 3.11
CA ASP A 85 -20.74 -10.71 1.76
C ASP A 85 -20.59 -9.17 1.76
N ALA A 86 -20.86 -8.50 2.88
CA ALA A 86 -20.60 -7.08 3.06
C ALA A 86 -19.11 -6.73 2.88
N CYS A 87 -18.19 -7.68 3.08
CA CYS A 87 -16.76 -7.48 2.84
C CYS A 87 -16.43 -7.15 1.38
N LEU A 88 -17.30 -7.51 0.42
CA LEU A 88 -17.15 -7.16 -1.00
C LEU A 88 -17.68 -5.75 -1.33
N ARG A 89 -18.39 -5.11 -0.41
CA ARG A 89 -19.01 -3.79 -0.59
C ARG A 89 -18.56 -2.80 0.50
N PRO A 90 -17.24 -2.56 0.66
CA PRO A 90 -16.72 -1.74 1.75
C PRO A 90 -17.24 -0.28 1.73
N HIS A 91 -17.58 0.23 0.54
CA HIS A 91 -18.14 1.57 0.33
C HIS A 91 -19.53 1.78 0.93
N GLU A 92 -20.30 0.70 1.15
CA GLU A 92 -21.63 0.74 1.80
C GLU A 92 -21.53 0.85 3.33
N SER A 93 -20.32 0.72 3.91
CA SER A 93 -20.13 0.79 5.35
C SER A 93 -20.45 2.19 5.91
N ASN A 94 -21.28 2.25 6.95
CA ASN A 94 -21.57 3.50 7.67
C ASN A 94 -20.48 3.91 8.67
N ARG A 95 -19.37 3.15 8.75
CA ARG A 95 -18.27 3.46 9.67
C ARG A 95 -17.67 4.83 9.36
N TYR A 96 -17.35 5.58 10.41
CA TYR A 96 -16.60 6.83 10.28
C TYR A 96 -15.16 6.55 9.82
N VAL A 97 -14.72 7.27 8.79
CA VAL A 97 -13.38 7.17 8.19
C VAL A 97 -12.78 8.57 8.19
N SER A 98 -11.68 8.76 8.90
CA SER A 98 -10.94 10.03 8.96
C SER A 98 -9.51 9.80 8.48
N THR A 99 -9.37 9.64 7.16
CA THR A 99 -8.08 9.40 6.49
C THR A 99 -7.99 10.28 5.25
N ALA A 100 -6.77 10.55 4.77
CA ALA A 100 -6.56 11.31 3.54
C ALA A 100 -7.18 10.63 2.30
N SER A 101 -7.38 9.31 2.37
CA SER A 101 -8.04 8.48 1.36
C SER A 101 -9.57 8.40 1.50
N TYR A 102 -10.22 9.26 2.30
CA TYR A 102 -11.65 9.18 2.59
C TYR A 102 -12.53 8.99 1.35
N GLN A 103 -12.34 9.84 0.33
CA GLN A 103 -13.11 9.77 -0.91
C GLN A 103 -12.87 8.47 -1.68
N GLN A 104 -11.67 7.91 -1.58
CA GLN A 104 -11.29 6.66 -2.27
C GLN A 104 -11.94 5.43 -1.62
N VAL A 105 -11.98 5.37 -0.29
CA VAL A 105 -12.62 4.27 0.46
C VAL A 105 -14.14 4.27 0.29
N ARG A 106 -14.74 5.40 -0.09
CA ARG A 106 -16.17 5.55 -0.35
C ARG A 106 -16.60 5.14 -1.77
N GLN A 107 -15.68 4.62 -2.59
CA GLN A 107 -16.00 4.09 -3.91
C GLN A 107 -15.97 2.56 -3.90
N PRO A 108 -16.70 1.88 -4.82
CA PRO A 108 -16.53 0.45 -5.07
C PRO A 108 -15.07 0.09 -5.30
N ILE A 109 -14.69 -1.17 -5.09
CA ILE A 109 -13.32 -1.61 -5.38
C ILE A 109 -13.03 -1.38 -6.87
N TYR A 110 -11.92 -0.69 -7.17
CA TYR A 110 -11.56 -0.28 -8.52
C TYR A 110 -10.06 -0.46 -8.79
N THR A 111 -9.72 -0.62 -10.07
CA THR A 111 -8.34 -0.83 -10.54
C THR A 111 -7.68 0.44 -11.08
N THR A 112 -8.42 1.56 -11.18
CA THR A 112 -7.94 2.81 -11.83
C THR A 112 -6.75 3.48 -11.11
N ALA A 113 -6.46 3.11 -9.86
CA ALA A 113 -5.28 3.55 -9.14
C ALA A 113 -4.02 2.73 -9.46
N VAL A 114 -4.15 1.55 -10.07
CA VAL A 114 -3.02 0.70 -10.46
C VAL A 114 -2.31 1.32 -11.67
N SER A 115 -0.98 1.33 -11.65
CA SER A 115 -0.13 1.88 -12.71
C SER A 115 -0.38 3.36 -13.02
N ARG A 116 -0.87 4.14 -12.04
CA ARG A 116 -1.11 5.59 -12.22
C ARG A 116 0.21 6.34 -12.48
N ALA A 117 1.31 5.87 -11.90
CA ALA A 117 2.64 6.44 -12.04
C ALA A 117 3.14 6.49 -13.48
N ARG A 118 2.68 5.57 -14.35
CA ARG A 118 3.06 5.54 -15.78
C ARG A 118 2.78 6.86 -16.50
N ARG A 119 1.76 7.61 -16.05
CA ARG A 119 1.39 8.92 -16.63
C ARG A 119 2.39 10.04 -16.32
N TYR A 120 3.31 9.79 -15.41
CA TYR A 120 4.27 10.77 -14.91
C TYR A 120 5.71 10.26 -15.03
N ASP A 121 5.95 9.19 -15.81
CA ASP A 121 7.24 8.49 -15.86
C ASP A 121 8.45 9.41 -16.09
N GLU A 122 8.28 10.43 -16.94
CA GLU A 122 9.33 11.43 -17.23
C GLU A 122 9.77 12.25 -16.00
N PHE A 123 8.91 12.40 -15.01
CA PHE A 123 9.17 13.17 -13.79
C PHE A 123 9.66 12.31 -12.61
N LEU A 124 9.61 10.98 -12.75
CA LEU A 124 9.84 10.04 -11.64
C LEU A 124 11.30 9.58 -11.53
N GLY A 125 12.22 10.18 -12.28
CA GLY A 125 13.65 9.86 -12.27
C GLY A 125 14.26 9.78 -10.86
N PRO A 126 14.14 10.84 -10.02
CA PRO A 126 14.70 10.83 -8.66
C PRO A 126 14.13 9.71 -7.77
N LEU A 127 12.82 9.45 -7.87
CA LEU A 127 12.17 8.37 -7.12
C LEU A 127 12.69 7.00 -7.54
N ARG A 128 12.79 6.75 -8.86
CA ARG A 128 13.27 5.48 -9.39
C ARG A 128 14.72 5.21 -9.02
N ALA A 129 15.56 6.24 -9.05
CA ALA A 129 16.95 6.14 -8.61
C ALA A 129 17.03 5.76 -7.12
N ALA A 130 16.34 6.51 -6.24
CA ALA A 130 16.34 6.23 -4.81
C ALA A 130 15.80 4.83 -4.46
N LEU A 131 14.80 4.32 -5.20
CA LEU A 131 14.30 2.95 -5.04
C LEU A 131 15.31 1.89 -5.52
N ALA A 132 16.13 2.18 -6.54
CA ALA A 132 17.11 1.26 -7.10
C ALA A 132 18.40 1.12 -6.26
N ASP A 133 18.79 2.19 -5.56
CA ASP A 133 20.02 2.31 -4.75
C ASP A 133 20.09 1.36 -3.53
N GLY A 134 19.12 0.45 -3.38
CA GLY A 134 19.10 -0.63 -2.38
C GLY A 134 19.48 -2.02 -2.87
N SER A 135 19.79 -2.20 -4.16
CA SER A 135 20.12 -3.52 -4.74
C SER A 135 21.55 -4.01 -4.49
N GLY A 136 22.31 -3.37 -3.60
CA GLY A 136 23.68 -3.75 -3.26
C GLY A 136 23.97 -3.68 -1.76
N ALA A 137 23.81 -4.81 -1.06
CA ALA A 137 24.56 -5.23 0.12
C ALA A 137 23.98 -6.56 0.62
N GLY A 138 24.27 -7.64 -0.11
CA GLY A 138 24.35 -9.00 0.42
C GLY A 138 25.82 -9.32 0.70
#